data_AF-A0A376TXU2-F1
#
_entry.id   AF-A0A376TXU2-F1
#
_cell.length_a   1.000
_cell.length_b   1.000
_cell.length_c   1.000
_cell.angle_alpha   90.00
_cell.angle_beta   90.00
_cell.angle_gamma   90.00
#
_symmetry.space_group_name_H-M   'P 1'
#
loop_
_entity.id
_entity.type
_entity.pdbx_description
1 polymer ?
#
loop_
_entity_poly.entity_id
_entity_poly.type
_entity_poly.pdbx_seq_one_letter_code
_entity_poly.pdbx_strand_id
1 'polypeptide(L)' 'MRVLIVKTSSMGDVLHTLPALTDAQQAIPGIKFDWVVEEGFAQIPSWHAAVERVIPVAIRRWRKPGSRPP' A
#
# COMPACT_ATOMS: atom_id res chain seq x y z
N MET A 1 0.70 12.78 12.24
CA MET A 1 0.55 13.04 10.79
C MET A 1 0.05 11.77 10.12
N ARG A 2 -0.85 11.85 9.13
CA ARG A 2 -1.32 10.69 8.36
C ARG A 2 -1.07 10.88 6.87
N VAL A 3 -0.54 9.85 6.22
CA VAL A 3 -0.11 9.88 4.81
C VAL A 3 -0.77 8.73 4.05
N LEU A 4 -1.23 9.00 2.83
CA LEU A 4 -1.72 7.98 1.91
C LEU A 4 -0.62 7.61 0.91
N ILE A 5 -0.24 6.33 0.87
CA ILE A 5 0.69 5.81 -0.12
C ILE A 5 -0.10 5.26 -1.30
N VAL A 6 0.22 5.75 -2.50
CA VAL A 6 -0.26 5.17 -3.76
C VAL A 6 0.92 4.45 -4.42
N LYS A 7 1.07 3.17 -4.09
CA LYS A 7 2.10 2.30 -4.67
C LYS A 7 1.52 0.91 -4.83
N THR A 8 0.99 0.65 -6.03
CA THR A 8 0.08 -0.47 -6.25
C THR A 8 0.73 -1.76 -6.72
N SER A 9 1.82 -1.68 -7.50
CA SER A 9 2.50 -2.84 -8.08
C SER A 9 3.91 -2.45 -8.55
N SER A 10 4.79 -3.39 -8.88
CA SER A 10 4.70 -4.86 -8.71
C SER A 10 5.11 -5.31 -7.30
N MET A 11 5.13 -6.62 -7.00
CA MET A 11 5.47 -7.14 -5.67
C MET A 11 6.78 -6.55 -5.11
N GLY A 12 7.84 -6.52 -5.94
CA GLY A 12 9.14 -5.94 -5.56
C GLY A 12 9.02 -4.46 -5.19
N ASP A 13 8.27 -3.68 -5.97
CA ASP A 13 8.05 -2.26 -5.69
C ASP A 13 7.34 -2.02 -4.34
N VAL A 14 6.39 -2.89 -3.96
CA VAL A 14 5.70 -2.80 -2.66
C VAL A 14 6.67 -3.10 -1.53
N LEU A 15 7.46 -4.17 -1.64
CA LEU A 15 8.48 -4.56 -0.65
C LEU A 15 9.54 -3.48 -0.47
N HIS A 16 10.07 -2.93 -1.57
CA HIS A 16 11.09 -1.89 -1.54
C HIS A 16 10.59 -0.54 -1.00
N THR A 17 9.28 -0.38 -0.82
CA THR A 17 8.72 0.83 -0.20
C THR A 17 8.72 0.75 1.33
N LEU A 18 8.79 -0.45 1.93
CA LEU A 18 8.76 -0.61 3.39
C LEU A 18 9.89 0.13 4.13
N PRO A 19 11.16 0.12 3.66
CA PRO A 19 12.22 0.89 4.31
C PRO A 19 11.91 2.39 4.41
N ALA A 20 11.24 2.98 3.41
CA ALA A 20 10.87 4.39 3.46
C ALA A 20 9.86 4.71 4.58
N LEU A 21 8.99 3.75 4.95
CA LEU A 21 8.09 3.91 6.11
C LEU A 21 8.87 3.84 7.41
N THR A 22 9.89 2.98 7.50
CA THR A 22 10.79 2.91 8.65
C THR A 22 11.50 4.25 8.84
N ASP A 23 12.08 4.81 7.78
CA ASP A 23 12.78 6.09 7.81
C ASP A 23 11.84 7.22 8.27
N ALA A 24 10.63 7.27 7.70
CA ALA A 24 9.63 8.25 8.08
C ALA A 24 9.17 8.09 9.54
N GLN A 25 9.03 6.85 10.03
CA GLN A 25 8.65 6.58 11.42
C GLN A 25 9.74 7.00 12.41
N GLN A 26 11.02 6.87 12.04
CA GLN A 26 12.15 7.34 12.84
C GLN A 26 12.22 8.87 12.88
N ALA A 27 12.00 9.53 11.75
CA ALA A 27 12.07 10.99 11.65
C ALA A 27 10.83 11.71 12.21
N ILE A 28 9.66 11.09 12.11
CA ILE A 28 8.37 11.69 12.46
C ILE A 28 7.62 10.77 13.44
N PRO A 29 7.85 10.94 14.76
CA PRO A 29 7.17 10.13 15.77
C PRO A 29 5.65 10.14 15.60
N GLY A 30 5.06 8.95 15.55
CA GLY A 30 3.61 8.77 15.45
C GLY A 30 3.01 8.99 14.05
N ILE A 31 3.82 9.10 12.98
CA ILE A 31 3.29 9.05 11.61
C ILE A 31 2.57 7.71 11.35
N LYS A 32 1.48 7.79 10.61
CA LYS A 32 0.66 6.63 10.20
C LYS A 32 0.41 6.64 8.71
N PHE A 33 0.32 5.46 8.13
CA PHE A 33 0.14 5.27 6.70
C PHE A 33 -1.12 4.48 6.38
N ASP A 34 -1.90 5.01 5.45
CA ASP A 34 -2.87 4.24 4.68
C ASP A 34 -2.22 3.91 3.33
N TRP A 35 -2.54 2.74 2.76
CA TRP A 35 -1.83 2.28 1.55
C TRP A 35 -2.78 1.68 0.52
N VAL A 36 -2.85 2.31 -0.66
CA VAL A 36 -3.53 1.79 -1.86
C VAL A 36 -2.61 0.80 -2.59
N VAL A 37 -3.02 -0.46 -2.66
CA VAL A 37 -2.21 -1.56 -3.22
C VAL A 37 -3.05 -2.52 -4.06
N GLU A 38 -2.48 -3.15 -5.10
CA GLU A 38 -3.18 -4.24 -5.81
C GLU A 38 -3.55 -5.38 -4.84
N GLU A 39 -4.74 -5.94 -5.00
CA GLU A 39 -5.31 -6.95 -4.08
C GLU A 39 -4.40 -8.17 -3.89
N GLY A 40 -3.67 -8.58 -4.94
CA GLY A 40 -2.71 -9.68 -4.88
C GLY A 40 -1.51 -9.42 -3.97
N PHE A 41 -1.27 -8.17 -3.56
CA PHE A 41 -0.16 -7.77 -2.70
C PHE A 41 -0.63 -7.12 -1.39
N ALA A 42 -1.94 -7.17 -1.07
CA ALA A 42 -2.53 -6.46 0.06
C ALA A 42 -1.99 -6.87 1.44
N GLN A 43 -1.43 -8.07 1.58
CA GLN A 43 -0.82 -8.49 2.84
C GLN A 43 0.51 -7.79 3.13
N ILE A 44 1.27 -7.39 2.11
CA ILE A 44 2.63 -6.87 2.29
C ILE A 44 2.64 -5.57 3.13
N PRO A 45 1.82 -4.54 2.84
CA PRO A 45 1.76 -3.35 3.69
C PRO A 45 1.43 -3.64 5.16
N SER A 46 0.62 -4.67 5.44
CA SER A 46 0.20 -5.00 6.81
C SER A 46 1.34 -5.49 7.71
N TRP A 47 2.49 -5.87 7.14
CA TRP A 47 3.66 -6.31 7.91
C TRP A 47 4.40 -5.15 8.59
N HIS A 48 4.17 -3.90 8.18
CA HIS A 48 4.86 -2.74 8.74
C HIS A 48 4.00 -2.04 9.79
N ALA A 49 4.52 -1.88 11.01
CA ALA A 49 3.78 -1.36 12.17
C ALA A 49 3.24 0.07 12.02
N ALA A 50 3.79 0.85 11.09
CA ALA A 50 3.31 2.20 10.77
C ALA A 50 2.09 2.21 9.82
N VAL A 51 1.72 1.08 9.21
CA VAL A 51 0.54 0.97 8.33
C VAL A 51 -0.70 0.70 9.18
N GLU A 52 -1.72 1.54 9.03
CA GLU A 52 -2.98 1.47 9.76
C GLU A 52 -4.09 0.84 8.91
N ARG A 53 -4.19 1.24 7.64
CA ARG A 53 -5.21 0.72 6.71
C ARG A 53 -4.61 0.34 5.37
N VAL A 54 -4.91 -0.87 4.93
CA VAL A 54 -4.69 -1.29 3.55
C VAL A 54 -5.96 -1.07 2.75
N ILE A 55 -5.82 -0.49 1.55
CA ILE A 55 -6.91 -0.20 0.62
C ILE A 55 -6.65 -1.01 -0.66
N PRO A 56 -7.18 -2.24 -0.75
CA PRO A 56 -7.01 -3.07 -1.93
C PRO A 56 -7.70 -2.47 -3.15
N VAL A 57 -7.01 -2.44 -4.28
CA VAL A 57 -7.56 -2.14 -5.59
C VAL A 57 -7.32 -3.31 -6.54
N ALA A 58 -8.12 -3.43 -7.58
CA ALA A 58 -7.97 -4.50 -8.57
C ALA A 58 -7.93 -3.91 -9.99
N ILE A 59 -7.08 -2.89 -10.21
CA ILE A 59 -7.02 -2.14 -11.46
C ILE A 59 -6.71 -3.08 -12.62
N ARG A 60 -5.80 -4.05 -12.41
CA ARG A 60 -5.50 -5.09 -13.42
C ARG A 60 -6.73 -5.90 -13.80
N ARG A 61 -7.59 -6.23 -12.83
CA ARG A 61 -8.86 -6.90 -13.10
C ARG A 61 -9.79 -5.98 -13.86
N TRP A 62 -10.06 -4.77 -13.35
CA TRP A 62 -11.01 -3.79 -13.90
C TRP A 62 -10.72 -3.34 -15.34
N ARG A 63 -9.45 -3.39 -15.77
CA ARG A 63 -9.08 -3.08 -17.16
C ARG A 63 -9.46 -4.20 -18.16
N LYS A 64 -9.86 -5.39 -17.69
CA LYS A 64 -10.32 -6.47 -18.57
C LYS A 64 -11.74 -6.19 -19.07
N PRO A 65 -12.03 -6.35 -20.37
CA PRO A 65 -13.38 -6.18 -20.91
C PRO A 65 -14.39 -7.05 -20.15
N GLY A 66 -15.52 -6.46 -19.75
CA GLY A 66 -16.59 -7.14 -19.01
C GLY A 66 -16.39 -7.21 -17.49
N SER A 67 -15.24 -6.77 -16.96
CA SER A 67 -15.07 -6.57 -15.52
C SER A 67 -15.51 -5.15 -15.12
N ARG A 68 -16.41 -5.03 -14.15
CA ARG A 68 -16.75 -3.75 -13.52
C ARG A 68 -16.10 -3.70 -12.13
N PRO A 69 -15.65 -2.52 -11.67
CA PRO A 69 -15.32 -2.35 -10.26
C PRO A 69 -16.58 -2.62 -9.41
N PRO A 70 -16.41 -3.23 -8.22
CA PRO A 70 -17.50 -3.40 -7.25
C PRO A 70 -18.01 -2.05 -6.73
#